data_AF-A0A954G2N9-F1
#
_entry.id   AF-A0A954G2N9-F1
#
_cell.length_a   1.000
_cell.length_b   1.000
_cell.length_c   1.000
_cell.angle_alpha   90.00
_cell.angle_beta   90.00
_cell.angle_gamma   90.00
#
_symmetry.space_group_name_H-M   'P 1'
#
loop_
_entity.id
_entity.type
_entity.pdbx_description
1 polymer ?
#
loop_
_entity_poly.entity_id
_entity_poly.type
_entity_poly.pdbx_seq_one_letter_code
_entity_poly.pdbx_strand_id
1 'polypeptide(L)'
;MNDTSPDAAKDESTPDIDEIWLSRIRWFLAGALLGASIPIMVAVYQIQQFSAYTATLPPGTAVCGMPMLIPIALILFVAPIMSLIGGAAGLLLVVIIQWTS
;
A
#
# COMPACT_ATOMS: atom_id res chain seq x y z
N MET A 1 -19.34 39.91 31.47
CA MET A 1 -18.27 38.92 31.23
C MET A 1 -18.87 37.55 31.44
N ASN A 2 -19.45 36.99 30.38
CA ASN A 2 -19.96 35.62 30.37
C ASN A 2 -19.80 35.11 28.94
N ASP A 3 -18.55 34.87 28.56
CA ASP A 3 -18.18 34.35 27.26
C ASP A 3 -18.25 32.82 27.34
N THR A 4 -19.46 32.30 27.48
CA THR A 4 -19.70 30.85 27.36
C THR A 4 -19.73 30.53 25.87
N SER A 5 -18.55 30.51 25.24
CA SER A 5 -18.39 29.98 23.89
C SER A 5 -18.63 28.46 23.94
N PRO A 6 -19.58 27.91 23.18
CA PRO A 6 -19.91 26.48 23.17
C PRO A 6 -18.79 25.58 22.64
N ASP A 7 -17.67 26.15 22.20
CA ASP A 7 -16.52 25.42 21.67
C ASP A 7 -15.55 24.92 22.75
N ALA A 8 -15.58 25.48 23.97
CA ALA A 8 -14.65 25.10 25.04
C ALA A 8 -14.84 23.66 25.57
N ALA A 9 -15.96 23.01 25.23
CA ALA A 9 -16.24 21.63 25.64
C ALA A 9 -15.68 20.57 24.67
N LYS A 10 -15.15 20.96 23.50
CA LYS A 10 -14.65 20.01 22.49
C LYS A 10 -13.15 19.78 22.52
N ASP A 11 -12.41 20.53 23.32
CA ASP A 11 -10.94 20.55 23.23
C ASP A 11 -10.26 19.57 24.20
N GLU A 12 -10.98 19.05 25.20
CA GLU A 12 -10.36 18.30 26.31
C GLU A 12 -10.35 16.76 26.13
N SER A 13 -11.10 16.19 25.17
CA SER A 13 -11.17 14.74 24.95
C SER A 13 -10.75 14.26 23.56
N THR A 14 -10.30 15.18 22.69
CA THR A 14 -10.06 14.91 21.27
C THR A 14 -8.64 14.45 20.90
N PRO A 15 -7.54 14.85 21.58
CA PRO A 15 -6.19 14.51 21.09
C PRO A 15 -5.87 13.01 21.19
N ASP A 16 -6.34 12.32 22.23
CA ASP A 16 -6.01 10.90 22.47
C ASP A 16 -6.59 9.96 21.39
N ILE A 17 -7.79 10.28 20.88
CA ILE A 17 -8.46 9.45 19.86
C ILE A 17 -7.76 9.63 18.51
N ASP A 18 -7.34 10.85 18.20
CA ASP A 18 -6.67 11.17 16.95
C ASP A 18 -5.29 10.50 16.85
N GLU A 19 -4.51 10.48 17.95
CA GLU A 19 -3.19 9.83 17.96
C GLU A 19 -3.27 8.31 17.77
N ILE A 20 -4.25 7.65 18.42
CA ILE A 20 -4.47 6.21 18.28
C ILE A 20 -4.86 5.86 16.84
N TRP A 21 -5.75 6.64 16.23
CA TRP A 21 -6.15 6.45 14.84
C TRP A 21 -5.00 6.68 13.86
N LEU A 22 -4.20 7.72 14.09
CA LEU A 22 -3.04 8.04 13.26
C LEU A 22 -2.03 6.89 13.27
N SER A 23 -1.78 6.31 14.46
CA SER A 23 -0.89 5.16 14.62
C SER A 23 -1.40 3.93 13.84
N ARG A 24 -2.70 3.60 13.97
CA ARG A 24 -3.32 2.48 13.25
C ARG A 24 -3.24 2.66 11.74
N ILE A 25 -3.55 3.85 11.22
CA ILE A 25 -3.47 4.17 9.80
C ILE A 25 -2.02 4.06 9.31
N ARG A 26 -1.06 4.61 10.06
CA ARG A 26 0.36 4.55 9.69
C ARG A 26 0.86 3.11 9.55
N TRP A 27 0.52 2.24 10.49
CA TRP A 27 0.94 0.85 10.44
C TRP A 27 0.19 0.02 9.40
N PHE A 28 -1.08 0.33 9.15
CA PHE A 28 -1.80 -0.22 8.01
C PHE A 28 -1.10 0.17 6.69
N LEU A 29 -0.77 1.44 6.49
CA LEU A 29 -0.07 1.91 5.29
C LEU A 29 1.34 1.28 5.17
N ALA A 30 2.08 1.17 6.26
CA ALA A 30 3.39 0.52 6.26
C ALA A 30 3.28 -0.97 5.86
N GLY A 31 2.33 -1.70 6.45
CA GLY A 31 2.06 -3.08 6.09
C GLY A 31 1.61 -3.22 4.64
N ALA A 32 0.77 -2.29 4.16
CA ALA A 32 0.27 -2.26 2.80
C ALA A 32 1.38 -2.05 1.77
N LEU A 33 2.29 -1.12 2.03
CA LEU A 33 3.49 -0.91 1.21
C LEU A 33 4.38 -2.15 1.16
N LEU A 34 4.59 -2.80 2.31
CA LEU A 34 5.38 -4.03 2.38
C LEU A 34 4.71 -5.17 1.60
N GLY A 35 3.39 -5.34 1.72
CA GLY A 35 2.63 -6.34 0.98
C GLY A 35 2.65 -6.13 -0.53
N ALA A 36 2.55 -4.88 -0.98
CA ALA A 36 2.60 -4.53 -2.40
C ALA A 36 4.00 -4.66 -3.03
N SER A 37 5.06 -4.63 -2.23
CA SER A 37 6.44 -4.50 -2.72
C SER A 37 6.87 -5.65 -3.63
N ILE A 38 6.54 -6.89 -3.26
CA ILE A 38 6.91 -8.10 -4.01
C ILE A 38 6.24 -8.14 -5.39
N PRO A 39 4.89 -8.08 -5.52
CA PRO A 39 4.25 -8.12 -6.83
C PRO A 39 4.63 -6.93 -7.72
N ILE A 40 4.84 -5.74 -7.16
CA ILE A 40 5.32 -4.58 -7.91
C ILE A 40 6.74 -4.85 -8.45
N MET A 41 7.66 -5.34 -7.62
CA MET A 41 9.03 -5.62 -8.03
C MET A 41 9.09 -6.68 -9.14
N VAL A 42 8.29 -7.74 -9.03
CA VAL A 42 8.17 -8.78 -10.06
C VAL A 42 7.59 -8.21 -11.36
N ALA A 43 6.59 -7.32 -11.28
CA ALA A 43 6.02 -6.68 -12.46
C ALA A 43 7.06 -5.79 -13.18
N VAL A 44 7.80 -4.97 -12.45
CA VAL A 44 8.87 -4.12 -13.00
C VAL A 44 9.96 -4.96 -13.66
N TYR A 45 10.38 -6.06 -13.01
CA TYR A 45 11.36 -6.99 -13.57
C TYR A 45 10.89 -7.56 -14.92
N GLN A 46 9.63 -7.98 -15.03
CA GLN A 46 9.09 -8.50 -16.29
C GLN A 46 9.03 -7.44 -17.39
N ILE A 47 8.71 -6.18 -17.06
CA ILE A 47 8.73 -5.08 -18.02
C ILE A 47 10.15 -4.85 -18.55
N GLN A 48 11.16 -4.90 -17.68
CA GLN A 48 12.56 -4.75 -18.09
C GLN A 48 13.03 -5.92 -18.97
N GLN A 49 12.68 -7.16 -18.60
CA GLN A 49 12.96 -8.35 -19.41
C GLN A 49 12.34 -8.22 -20.81
N PHE A 50 11.11 -7.72 -20.88
CA PHE A 50 10.43 -7.51 -22.15
C PHE A 50 11.15 -6.45 -23.01
N SER A 51 11.55 -5.33 -22.40
CA SER A 51 12.31 -4.29 -23.09
C SER A 51 13.63 -4.83 -23.66
N ALA A 52 14.36 -5.63 -22.88
CA ALA A 52 15.59 -6.27 -23.33
C ALA A 52 15.35 -7.24 -24.50
N TYR A 53 14.31 -8.07 -24.42
CA TYR A 53 13.92 -8.99 -25.49
C TYR A 53 13.60 -8.23 -26.80
N THR A 54 12.84 -7.14 -26.71
CA THR A 54 12.52 -6.31 -27.90
C THR A 54 13.75 -5.66 -28.52
N ALA A 55 14.79 -5.36 -27.74
CA ALA A 55 16.04 -4.80 -28.25
C ALA A 55 16.91 -5.84 -28.99
N THR A 56 16.78 -7.13 -28.67
CA THR A 56 17.52 -8.22 -29.35
C THR A 56 16.89 -8.67 -30.66
N LEU A 57 15.65 -8.26 -30.92
CA LEU A 57 14.91 -8.66 -32.10
C LEU A 57 15.31 -7.80 -33.32
N PRO A 58 15.47 -8.41 -34.51
CA PRO A 58 15.69 -7.63 -35.74
C PRO A 58 14.56 -6.62 -35.97
N PRO A 59 14.88 -5.41 -36.45
CA PRO A 59 13.88 -4.38 -36.70
C PRO A 59 12.81 -4.89 -37.68
N GLY A 60 11.54 -4.74 -37.31
CA GLY A 60 10.39 -5.19 -38.11
C GLY A 60 9.87 -6.60 -37.80
N THR A 61 10.45 -7.30 -36.82
CA THR A 61 9.90 -8.58 -36.34
C THR A 61 8.75 -8.35 -35.35
N ALA A 62 7.68 -9.13 -35.49
CA ALA A 62 6.53 -9.06 -34.58
C ALA A 62 6.86 -9.75 -33.26
N VAL A 63 6.49 -9.12 -32.15
CA VAL A 63 6.64 -9.71 -30.82
C VAL A 63 5.50 -10.70 -30.60
N CYS A 64 5.85 -11.98 -30.42
CA CYS A 64 4.86 -13.04 -30.22
C CYS A 64 4.28 -12.97 -28.79
N GLY A 65 2.97 -12.78 -28.66
CA GLY A 65 2.23 -12.91 -27.40
C GLY A 65 1.72 -11.60 -26.79
N MET A 66 1.13 -11.69 -25.58
CA MET A 66 0.71 -10.54 -24.76
C MET A 66 1.63 -10.38 -23.54
N PRO A 67 2.89 -9.97 -23.75
CA PRO A 67 3.93 -9.94 -22.71
C PRO A 67 3.62 -8.96 -21.57
N MET A 68 2.79 -7.95 -21.82
CA MET A 68 2.36 -6.99 -20.81
C MET A 68 1.17 -7.47 -19.96
N LEU A 69 0.53 -8.59 -20.30
CA LEU A 69 -0.67 -9.04 -19.59
C LEU A 69 -0.37 -9.45 -18.15
N ILE A 70 0.71 -10.19 -17.93
CA ILE A 70 1.15 -10.63 -16.60
C ILE A 70 1.56 -9.44 -15.71
N PRO A 71 2.45 -8.51 -16.12
CA PRO A 71 2.80 -7.37 -15.27
C PRO A 71 1.60 -6.46 -15.00
N ILE A 72 0.67 -6.29 -15.94
CA ILE A 72 -0.58 -5.55 -15.70
C ILE A 72 -1.44 -6.27 -14.65
N ALA A 73 -1.61 -7.60 -14.76
CA ALA A 73 -2.38 -8.37 -13.78
C ALA A 73 -1.76 -8.31 -12.38
N LEU A 74 -0.43 -8.35 -12.29
CA LEU A 74 0.30 -8.18 -11.02
C LEU A 74 0.06 -6.81 -10.40
N ILE A 75 0.06 -5.74 -11.20
CA ILE A 75 -0.11 -4.37 -10.69
C ILE A 75 -1.57 -4.06 -10.34
N LEU A 76 -2.53 -4.49 -11.16
CA LEU A 76 -3.94 -4.10 -11.00
C LEU A 76 -4.72 -5.01 -10.05
N PHE A 77 -4.30 -6.27 -9.87
CA PHE A 77 -5.02 -7.22 -9.03
C PHE A 77 -4.18 -7.73 -7.87
N VAL A 78 -3.00 -8.29 -8.16
CA VAL A 78 -2.21 -8.97 -7.12
C VAL A 78 -1.62 -7.98 -6.11
N ALA A 79 -1.08 -6.85 -6.58
CA ALA A 79 -0.50 -5.83 -5.71
C ALA A 79 -1.54 -5.20 -4.76
N PRO A 80 -2.75 -4.81 -5.19
CA PRO A 80 -3.80 -4.36 -4.27
C PRO A 80 -4.21 -5.42 -3.27
N ILE A 81 -4.38 -6.69 -3.68
CA ILE A 81 -4.77 -7.78 -2.76
C ILE A 81 -3.67 -7.99 -1.71
N MET A 82 -2.41 -8.09 -2.13
CA MET A 82 -1.28 -8.26 -1.20
C MET A 82 -1.07 -7.04 -0.31
N SER A 83 -1.35 -5.83 -0.83
CA SER A 83 -1.37 -4.58 -0.07
C SER A 83 -2.40 -4.62 1.05
N LEU A 84 -3.63 -5.06 0.77
CA LEU A 84 -4.67 -5.21 1.79
C LEU A 84 -4.28 -6.24 2.85
N ILE A 85 -3.71 -7.38 2.45
CA ILE A 85 -3.23 -8.41 3.37
C ILE A 85 -2.10 -7.86 4.25
N GLY A 86 -1.11 -7.18 3.65
CA GLY A 86 0.00 -6.57 4.36
C GLY A 86 -0.46 -5.49 5.32
N GLY A 87 -1.41 -4.64 4.92
CA GLY A 87 -1.98 -3.60 5.77
C GLY A 87 -2.78 -4.18 6.94
N ALA A 88 -3.55 -5.25 6.70
CA ALA A 88 -4.24 -5.96 7.77
C ALA A 88 -3.25 -6.57 8.79
N ALA A 89 -2.14 -7.14 8.33
CA ALA A 89 -1.09 -7.65 9.20
C ALA A 89 -0.41 -6.52 10.01
N GLY A 90 -0.14 -5.37 9.38
CA GLY A 90 0.43 -4.20 10.05
C GLY A 90 -0.51 -3.63 11.11
N LEU A 91 -1.82 -3.58 10.83
CA LEU A 91 -2.83 -3.13 11.80
C LEU A 91 -2.97 -4.12 12.96
N LEU A 92 -2.96 -5.43 12.68
CA LEU A 92 -3.01 -6.47 13.70
C LEU A 92 -1.81 -6.39 14.65
N LEU A 93 -0.62 -6.08 14.12
CA LEU A 93 0.59 -5.90 14.92
C LEU A 93 0.46 -4.73 15.91
N VAL A 94 -0.14 -3.60 15.50
CA VAL A 94 -0.43 -2.48 16.43
C VAL A 94 -1.41 -2.87 17.51
N VAL A 95 -2.49 -3.57 17.13
CA VAL A 95 -3.51 -4.00 18.09
C VAL A 95 -2.91 -4.92 19.15
N ILE A 96 -2.02 -5.84 18.75
CA ILE A 96 -1.29 -6.70 19.69
C ILE A 96 -0.42 -5.86 20.62
N ILE A 97 0.39 -4.94 20.07
CA ILE A 97 1.29 -4.10 20.87
C ILE A 97 0.51 -3.31 21.92
N GLN A 98 -0.60 -2.68 21.53
CA GLN A 98 -1.48 -1.92 22.44
C GLN A 98 -2.13 -2.78 23.53
N TRP A 99 -2.32 -4.09 23.28
CA TRP A 99 -2.87 -5.02 24.27
C TRP A 99 -1.83 -5.51 25.28
N THR A 100 -0.54 -5.53 24.90
CA THR A 100 0.55 -6.05 25.72
C THR A 100 1.32 -4.98 26.51
N SER A 101 1.10 -3.70 26.20
CA SER A 101 1.67 -2.53 26.88
C SER A 101 0.75 -2.04 27.99
#